data_AF-A0A1H2RWT5-F1
#
_entry.id   AF-A0A1H2RWT5-F1
#
_cell.length_a   1.000
_cell.length_b   1.000
_cell.length_c   1.000
_cell.angle_alpha   90.00
_cell.angle_beta   90.00
_cell.angle_gamma   90.00
#
_symmetry.space_group_name_H-M   'P 1'
#
loop_
_entity.id
_entity.type
_entity.pdbx_description
1 polymer ?
#
loop_
_entity_poly.entity_id
_entity_poly.type
_entity_poly.pdbx_seq_one_letter_code
_entity_poly.pdbx_strand_id
1 'polypeptide(L)'
;MLNKITNPYIEIVGYAASIFTTVLWLVLVWKDPYFEGMNKIDPTHSFLMLVLPACLFGIGLLQSRVILMLAAFLWSVPFSLFMLFSSSMYVLFGVCCILYLICAVLSRMNKIRYW
;
A
#
# COMPACT_ATOMS: atom_id res chain seq x y z
N MET A 1 -16.43 18.52 -12.73
CA MET A 1 -17.05 17.88 -11.54
C MET A 1 -16.22 16.66 -11.18
N LEU A 2 -15.55 16.65 -10.03
CA LEU A 2 -14.93 15.43 -9.48
C LEU A 2 -16.06 14.43 -9.21
N ASN A 3 -16.01 13.25 -9.83
CA ASN A 3 -16.87 12.15 -9.42
C ASN A 3 -16.31 11.64 -8.09
N LYS A 4 -16.78 12.24 -6.99
CA LYS A 4 -16.31 11.96 -5.63
C LYS A 4 -16.66 10.52 -5.29
N ILE A 5 -15.76 9.83 -4.59
CA ILE A 5 -16.05 8.53 -4.00
C ILE A 5 -17.29 8.69 -3.11
N THR A 6 -18.40 8.10 -3.53
CA THR A 6 -19.69 8.20 -2.81
C THR A 6 -19.71 7.33 -1.56
N ASN A 7 -18.78 6.38 -1.45
CA ASN A 7 -18.72 5.43 -0.36
C ASN A 7 -17.55 5.75 0.60
N PRO A 8 -17.83 6.35 1.78
CA PRO A 8 -16.81 6.79 2.72
C PRO A 8 -16.02 5.61 3.33
N TYR A 9 -16.58 4.40 3.34
CA TYR A 9 -15.91 3.22 3.89
C TYR A 9 -14.68 2.83 3.07
N ILE A 10 -14.72 3.01 1.75
CA ILE A 10 -13.57 2.72 0.87
C ILE A 10 -12.42 3.69 1.17
N GLU A 11 -12.75 4.97 1.38
CA GLU A 11 -11.77 5.99 1.73
C GLU A 11 -11.11 5.68 3.07
N ILE A 12 -11.91 5.39 4.10
CA ILE A 12 -11.40 5.07 5.44
C ILE A 12 -10.50 3.83 5.41
N VAL A 13 -10.93 2.75 4.75
CA VAL A 13 -10.12 1.51 4.65
C VAL A 13 -8.84 1.76 3.86
N GLY A 14 -8.92 2.52 2.75
CA GLY A 14 -7.76 2.85 1.93
C GLY A 14 -6.72 3.70 2.65
N TYR A 15 -7.16 4.76 3.35
CA TYR A 15 -6.27 5.58 4.16
C TYR A 15 -5.72 4.82 5.36
N ALA A 16 -6.56 4.03 6.04
CA ALA A 16 -6.11 3.18 7.15
C ALA A 16 -5.03 2.20 6.69
N ALA A 17 -5.21 1.53 5.54
CA ALA A 17 -4.19 0.64 4.99
C ALA A 17 -2.89 1.36 4.63
N SER A 18 -2.97 2.57 4.08
CA SER A 18 -1.80 3.40 3.76
C SER A 18 -1.02 3.81 5.01
N ILE A 19 -1.71 4.40 6.00
CA ILE A 19 -1.12 4.80 7.28
C ILE A 19 -0.55 3.59 8.00
N PHE A 20 -1.30 2.48 8.05
CA PHE A 20 -0.87 1.26 8.70
C PHE A 20 0.41 0.70 8.07
N THR A 21 0.51 0.71 6.74
CA THR A 21 1.72 0.29 6.01
C THR A 21 2.93 1.16 6.37
N THR A 22 2.77 2.48 6.40
CA THR A 22 3.85 3.42 6.77
C THR A 22 4.28 3.24 8.23
N VAL A 23 3.33 3.08 9.15
CA VAL A 23 3.62 2.87 10.58
C VAL A 23 4.30 1.51 10.79
N LEU A 24 3.84 0.45 10.13
CA LEU A 24 4.48 -0.85 10.18
C LEU A 24 5.94 -0.73 9.74
N TRP A 25 6.19 -0.08 8.59
CA TRP A 25 7.54 0.13 8.10
C TRP A 25 8.42 0.90 9.11
N LEU A 26 7.92 1.98 9.72
CA LEU A 26 8.65 2.74 10.74
C LEU A 26 9.03 1.87 11.95
N VAL A 27 8.08 1.06 12.44
CA VAL A 27 8.32 0.16 13.57
C VAL A 27 9.36 -0.90 13.21
N LEU A 28 9.28 -1.51 12.02
CA LEU A 28 10.23 -2.54 11.62
C LEU A 28 11.65 -2.00 11.41
N VAL A 29 11.79 -0.80 10.84
CA VAL A 29 13.10 -0.16 10.66
C VAL A 29 13.79 0.12 12.00
N TRP A 30 13.04 0.56 13.01
CA TRP A 30 13.60 0.97 14.31
C TRP A 30 13.74 -0.17 15.32
N LYS A 31 12.82 -1.14 15.31
CA LYS A 31 12.77 -2.17 16.35
C LYS A 31 13.76 -3.30 16.12
N ASP A 32 14.11 -3.62 14.88
CA ASP A 32 15.07 -4.69 14.57
C ASP A 32 15.65 -4.57 13.14
N PRO A 33 16.80 -3.87 12.97
CA PRO A 33 17.51 -3.86 11.69
C PRO A 33 18.10 -5.22 11.29
N TYR A 34 18.04 -6.22 12.17
CA TYR A 34 18.68 -7.54 12.02
C TYR A 34 17.72 -8.72 11.81
N PHE A 35 16.40 -8.51 11.74
CA PHE A 35 15.50 -9.60 11.32
C PHE A 35 15.90 -10.04 9.90
N GLU A 36 16.06 -11.35 9.68
CA GLU A 36 16.77 -11.96 8.53
C GLU A 36 16.32 -11.46 7.12
N GLY A 37 15.15 -10.85 7.00
CA GLY A 37 14.64 -10.24 5.76
C GLY A 37 15.16 -8.82 5.45
N MET A 38 15.51 -7.99 6.44
CA MET A 38 16.02 -6.62 6.24
C MET A 38 17.55 -6.51 6.28
N ASN A 39 18.25 -7.53 6.79
CA ASN A 39 19.71 -7.56 6.82
C ASN A 39 20.37 -7.57 5.41
N LYS A 40 19.57 -7.79 4.36
CA LYS A 40 20.01 -7.82 2.94
C LYS A 40 19.55 -6.61 2.12
N ILE A 41 18.72 -5.73 2.68
CA ILE A 41 18.01 -4.70 1.93
C ILE A 41 18.19 -3.36 2.63
N ASP A 42 18.79 -2.39 1.92
CA ASP A 42 18.99 -1.06 2.45
C ASP A 42 17.64 -0.44 2.92
N PRO A 43 17.63 0.26 4.07
CA PRO A 43 16.43 0.92 4.58
C PRO A 43 15.81 1.87 3.55
N THR A 44 16.64 2.54 2.75
CA THR A 44 16.23 3.42 1.65
C THR A 44 15.47 2.65 0.56
N HIS A 45 15.92 1.45 0.22
CA HIS A 45 15.28 0.63 -0.81
C HIS A 45 13.90 0.13 -0.34
N SER A 46 13.80 -0.29 0.92
CA SER A 46 12.52 -0.69 1.52
C SER A 46 11.52 0.48 1.63
N PHE A 47 12.01 1.69 1.89
CA PHE A 47 11.20 2.92 1.89
C PHE A 47 10.60 3.20 0.50
N LEU A 48 11.43 3.13 -0.54
CA LEU A 48 11.03 3.33 -1.93
C LEU A 48 10.02 2.29 -2.43
N MET A 49 10.08 1.06 -1.92
CA MET A 49 9.18 -0.02 -2.33
C MET A 49 7.91 -0.17 -1.50
N LEU A 50 7.83 0.39 -0.28
CA LEU A 50 6.65 0.31 0.58
C LEU A 50 5.97 1.65 0.84
N VAL A 51 6.75 2.64 1.29
CA VAL A 51 6.20 3.92 1.73
C VAL A 51 5.82 4.77 0.54
N LEU A 52 6.66 4.82 -0.48
CA LEU A 52 6.38 5.58 -1.70
C LEU A 52 5.09 5.12 -2.42
N PRO A 53 4.86 3.82 -2.67
CA PRO A 53 3.59 3.35 -3.21
C PRO A 53 2.41 3.58 -2.24
N ALA A 54 2.59 3.46 -0.92
CA ALA A 54 1.54 3.77 0.05
C ALA A 54 1.09 5.24 -0.04
N CYS A 55 2.03 6.17 -0.21
CA CYS A 55 1.74 7.59 -0.43
C CYS A 55 1.05 7.83 -1.77
N LEU A 56 1.54 7.21 -2.85
CA LEU A 56 0.91 7.26 -4.18
C LEU A 56 -0.53 6.73 -4.17
N PHE A 57 -0.78 5.67 -3.41
CA PHE A 57 -2.11 5.11 -3.23
C PHE A 57 -3.05 6.11 -2.52
N GLY A 58 -2.59 6.75 -1.45
CA GLY A 58 -3.34 7.81 -0.76
C GLY A 58 -3.65 9.03 -1.65
N ILE A 59 -2.70 9.43 -2.50
CA ILE A 59 -2.91 10.49 -3.52
C ILE A 59 -3.91 10.01 -4.58
N GLY A 60 -3.84 8.75 -5.00
CA GLY A 60 -4.80 8.14 -5.92
C GLY A 60 -6.23 8.13 -5.39
N LEU A 61 -6.39 7.89 -4.08
CA LEU A 61 -7.66 8.04 -3.37
C LEU A 61 -8.16 9.50 -3.38
N LEU A 62 -7.31 10.46 -3.00
CA LEU A 62 -7.66 11.89 -3.01
C LEU A 62 -8.11 12.37 -4.39
N GLN A 63 -7.40 11.94 -5.44
CA GLN A 63 -7.72 12.32 -6.82
C GLN A 63 -8.83 11.47 -7.43
N SER A 64 -9.31 10.44 -6.71
CA SER A 64 -10.26 9.45 -7.22
C SER A 64 -9.81 8.88 -8.59
N ARG A 65 -8.52 8.54 -8.70
CA ARG A 65 -7.90 8.01 -9.92
C ARG A 65 -7.48 6.56 -9.71
N VAL A 66 -8.25 5.65 -10.31
CA VAL A 66 -8.01 4.20 -10.16
C VAL A 66 -6.65 3.79 -10.74
N ILE A 67 -6.17 4.44 -11.81
CA ILE A 67 -4.85 4.17 -12.38
C ILE A 67 -3.74 4.38 -11.34
N LEU A 68 -3.78 5.45 -10.55
CA LEU A 68 -2.75 5.72 -9.54
C LEU A 68 -2.78 4.66 -8.43
N MET A 69 -3.97 4.24 -8.01
CA MET A 69 -4.13 3.17 -7.02
C MET A 69 -3.57 1.83 -7.53
N LEU A 70 -3.84 1.49 -8.80
CA LEU A 70 -3.31 0.27 -9.43
C LEU A 70 -1.80 0.34 -9.66
N ALA A 71 -1.26 1.50 -10.03
CA ALA A 71 0.17 1.69 -10.19
C ALA A 71 0.90 1.51 -8.84
N ALA A 72 0.36 2.09 -7.76
CA ALA A 72 0.88 1.89 -6.41
C ALA A 72 0.85 0.41 -5.99
N PHE A 73 -0.26 -0.29 -6.28
CA PHE A 73 -0.38 -1.72 -6.04
C PHE A 73 0.69 -2.50 -6.82
N LEU A 74 0.75 -2.37 -8.16
CA LEU A 74 1.74 -3.05 -9.00
C LEU A 74 3.18 -2.81 -8.55
N TRP A 75 3.48 -1.61 -8.07
CA TRP A 75 4.79 -1.26 -7.54
C TRP A 75 5.09 -1.98 -6.21
N SER A 76 4.11 -2.08 -5.31
CA SER A 76 4.27 -2.70 -3.99
C SER A 76 4.17 -4.24 -3.98
N VAL A 77 3.53 -4.85 -4.98
CA VAL A 77 3.32 -6.31 -5.09
C VAL A 77 4.61 -7.13 -5.05
N PRO A 78 5.61 -6.90 -5.93
CA PRO A 78 6.78 -7.78 -6.00
C PRO A 78 7.53 -7.80 -4.66
N PHE A 79 7.62 -6.66 -3.99
CA PHE A 79 8.28 -6.54 -2.71
C PHE A 79 7.46 -7.15 -1.56
N SER A 80 6.14 -6.95 -1.56
CA SER A 80 5.24 -7.57 -0.57
C SER A 80 5.24 -9.09 -0.69
N LEU A 81 5.33 -9.62 -1.92
CA LEU A 81 5.43 -11.05 -2.18
C LEU A 81 6.77 -11.61 -1.69
N PHE A 82 7.88 -10.91 -1.95
CA PHE A 82 9.20 -11.29 -1.44
C PHE A 82 9.22 -11.34 0.10
N MET A 83 8.58 -10.35 0.73
CA MET A 83 8.45 -10.26 2.18
C MET A 83 7.61 -11.37 2.81
N LEU A 84 6.54 -11.82 2.14
CA LEU A 84 5.71 -12.95 2.58
C LEU A 84 6.52 -14.24 2.80
N PHE A 85 7.58 -14.43 2.02
CA PHE A 85 8.45 -15.60 2.13
C PHE A 85 9.56 -15.46 3.18
N SER A 86 9.77 -14.28 3.77
CA SER A 86 10.89 -14.06 4.72
C SER A 86 10.49 -14.28 6.18
N SER A 87 9.35 -13.72 6.64
CA SER A 87 8.92 -13.85 8.04
C SER A 87 7.43 -13.55 8.23
N SER A 88 6.85 -14.12 9.29
CA SER A 88 5.43 -14.04 9.62
C SER A 88 4.95 -12.61 9.89
N MET A 89 5.80 -11.74 10.45
CA MET A 89 5.47 -10.34 10.70
C MET A 89 5.25 -9.55 9.39
N TYR A 90 5.95 -9.93 8.31
CA TYR A 90 5.84 -9.25 7.03
C TYR A 90 4.60 -9.66 6.22
N VAL A 91 3.85 -10.70 6.66
CA VAL A 91 2.55 -11.08 6.09
C VAL A 91 1.58 -9.90 6.10
N LEU A 92 1.69 -9.01 7.10
CA LEU A 92 0.87 -7.80 7.24
C LEU A 92 1.02 -6.84 6.04
N PHE A 93 2.21 -6.75 5.44
CA PHE A 93 2.41 -5.97 4.21
C PHE A 93 1.65 -6.59 3.03
N GLY A 94 1.64 -7.92 2.93
CA GLY A 94 0.83 -8.65 1.95
C GLY A 94 -0.67 -8.38 2.14
N VAL A 95 -1.15 -8.38 3.38
CA VAL A 95 -2.55 -8.03 3.71
C VAL A 95 -2.89 -6.60 3.29
N CYS A 96 -2.01 -5.63 3.54
CA CYS A 96 -2.18 -4.25 3.09
C CYS A 96 -2.22 -4.16 1.56
N CYS A 97 -1.39 -4.93 0.87
CA CYS A 97 -1.37 -5.01 -0.58
C CYS A 97 -2.71 -5.55 -1.15
N ILE A 98 -3.28 -6.57 -0.51
CA ILE A 98 -4.62 -7.08 -0.86
C ILE A 98 -5.69 -6.01 -0.60
N LEU A 99 -5.62 -5.28 0.51
CA LEU A 99 -6.54 -4.17 0.82
C LEU A 99 -6.48 -3.06 -0.25
N TYR A 100 -5.31 -2.74 -0.78
CA TYR A 100 -5.16 -1.81 -1.90
C TYR A 100 -5.86 -2.31 -3.17
N LEU A 101 -5.71 -3.60 -3.49
CA LEU A 101 -6.40 -4.20 -4.64
C LEU A 101 -7.92 -4.16 -4.44
N ILE A 102 -8.41 -4.54 -3.27
CA ILE A 102 -9.84 -4.48 -2.93
C ILE A 102 -10.37 -3.06 -3.11
N CYS A 103 -9.69 -2.06 -2.54
CA CYS A 103 -10.08 -0.66 -2.69
C CYS A 103 -10.04 -0.19 -4.15
N ALA A 104 -9.02 -0.58 -4.94
CA ALA A 104 -8.94 -0.23 -6.36
C ALA A 104 -10.07 -0.88 -7.19
N VAL A 105 -10.42 -2.14 -6.91
CA VAL A 105 -11.52 -2.87 -7.57
C VAL A 105 -12.87 -2.28 -7.20
N LEU A 106 -13.13 -2.05 -5.91
CA LEU A 106 -14.36 -1.38 -5.45
C LEU A 106 -14.48 0.03 -6.05
N SER A 107 -13.37 0.76 -6.15
CA SER A 107 -13.37 2.07 -6.79
C SER A 107 -13.72 1.97 -8.29
N ARG A 108 -13.21 0.96 -8.99
CA ARG A 108 -13.57 0.67 -10.38
C ARG A 108 -15.05 0.30 -10.54
N MET A 109 -15.59 -0.51 -9.62
CA MET A 109 -17.01 -0.92 -9.63
C MET A 109 -17.95 0.29 -9.44
N ASN A 110 -17.52 1.30 -8.67
CA ASN A 110 -18.25 2.56 -8.50
C ASN A 110 -18.12 3.53 -9.69
N LYS A 111 -17.61 3.07 -10.84
CA LYS A 111 -17.38 3.89 -12.06
C LYS A 111 -16.56 5.16 -11.78
N ILE A 112 -15.63 5.07 -10.84
CA ILE A 112 -14.68 6.16 -10.58
C ILE A 112 -13.78 6.33 -11.81
N ARG A 113 -13.38 7.57 -12.08
CA ARG A 113 -12.66 7.98 -13.29
C ARG A 113 -11.39 7.13 -13.46
N TYR A 114 -11.27 6.52 -14.63
CA TYR A 114 -10.12 5.71 -14.99
C TYR A 114 -8.86 6.59 -15.16
N TRP A 115 -8.99 7.76 -15.80
CA TRP A 115 -7.90 8.73 -16.06
C TRP A 115 -7.98 10.00 -15.20
#